data_AF-A0A9P5TUY5-F1
#
_entry.id   AF-A0A9P5TUY5-F1
#
_cell.length_a   1.000
_cell.length_b   1.000
_cell.length_c   1.000
_cell.angle_alpha   90.00
_cell.angle_beta   90.00
_cell.angle_gamma   90.00
#
_symmetry.space_group_name_H-M   'P 1'
#
loop_
_entity.id
_entity.type
_entity.pdbx_description
1 polymer ?
#
loop_
_entity_poly.entity_id
_entity_poly.type
_entity_poly.pdbx_seq_one_letter_code
_entity_poly.pdbx_strand_id
1 'polypeptide(L)'
;MGCWDRDNDDGLTILDVTDPLKPSYAFVLSPEMESDFGDLPCTARDYLEVYHPNGSDEDMSRSEEDADEESNRFYSALTAKFDSVPFLTEDMLAEAWPSEFGAAKDTLYGDATRTSTPKHIPEPSILSSDPKVPALSELVVAPAVVHSLELGDTSHIELLVPGKITQIKAALCATSPFPETGLTLLLSIVQEELKYKDSILDLTGFSLSPKQLASVAAEFPNTRTVILSHSPQVSSEHIRALLSAKPEIDRLELLDNGIADDALALLLQDHPEIFKRPMNPGAFRIFYSSKHSYAKTMPTGGIAISVWTPAKIVQNIFDFLAALHPDSPASRDGDPIRGTLIQVALSSGLRTPDTNWKDRTVTTVPHYFSALTPGAWTFMFREAKQYADPRKSRYAFAKVSPDPGCTQVETYDLGEFLEEMRKEGRGPLPSDELVQGFNDLIEGVRVDNDLGGVEAVLQTMSYIQRALMNEGRRSRSRREFSFALFDNDKGSKFMAKLLKRSKLR
;
A
#
# COMPACT_ATOMS: atom_id res chain seq x y z
N MET A 1 2.09 -9.69 -23.07
CA MET A 1 3.33 -9.42 -22.33
C MET A 1 3.47 -10.56 -21.36
N GLY A 2 4.53 -11.34 -21.53
CA GLY A 2 4.92 -12.38 -20.59
C GLY A 2 5.56 -11.78 -19.33
N CYS A 3 5.59 -12.54 -18.24
CA CYS A 3 6.25 -12.14 -16.99
C CYS A 3 7.78 -12.02 -17.15
N TRP A 4 8.36 -12.66 -18.17
CA TRP A 4 9.78 -12.62 -18.53
C TRP A 4 10.16 -11.56 -19.57
N ASP A 5 9.22 -10.74 -20.05
CA ASP A 5 9.52 -9.71 -21.05
C ASP A 5 10.32 -8.53 -20.42
N ARG A 6 11.65 -8.68 -20.18
CA ARG A 6 12.70 -7.64 -19.84
C ARG A 6 13.96 -8.27 -19.22
N ASP A 7 14.92 -7.43 -18.77
CA ASP A 7 16.11 -7.74 -17.96
C ASP A 7 15.74 -8.26 -16.53
N ASN A 8 14.97 -9.34 -16.43
CA ASN A 8 14.61 -10.00 -15.16
C ASN A 8 15.44 -11.27 -14.98
N ASP A 9 16.77 -11.15 -15.11
CA ASP A 9 17.71 -12.27 -15.16
C ASP A 9 17.75 -13.09 -13.84
N ASP A 10 17.31 -12.48 -12.75
CA ASP A 10 17.40 -12.96 -11.37
C ASP A 10 16.13 -13.71 -10.88
N GLY A 11 15.05 -13.68 -11.67
CA GLY A 11 13.75 -14.24 -11.30
C GLY A 11 12.67 -13.20 -10.98
N LEU A 12 11.51 -13.70 -10.57
CA LEU A 12 10.29 -12.94 -10.36
C LEU A 12 9.76 -13.15 -8.94
N THR A 13 9.28 -12.06 -8.33
CA THR A 13 8.45 -12.12 -7.13
C THR A 13 7.00 -11.86 -7.53
N ILE A 14 6.14 -12.85 -7.34
CA ILE A 14 4.72 -12.78 -7.67
C ILE A 14 3.93 -12.61 -6.38
N LEU A 15 3.08 -11.59 -6.34
CA LEU A 15 2.15 -11.33 -5.25
C LEU A 15 0.74 -11.32 -5.81
N ASP A 16 -0.10 -12.25 -5.36
CA ASP A 16 -1.52 -12.24 -5.67
C ASP A 16 -2.26 -11.49 -4.57
N VAL A 17 -2.95 -10.44 -4.99
CA VAL A 17 -3.72 -9.52 -4.15
C VAL A 17 -5.20 -9.55 -4.50
N THR A 18 -5.67 -10.63 -5.13
CA THR A 18 -7.09 -10.85 -5.46
C THR A 18 -7.96 -10.77 -4.21
N ASP A 19 -7.49 -11.31 -3.08
CA ASP A 19 -7.98 -10.99 -1.74
C ASP A 19 -6.93 -10.16 -0.99
N PRO A 20 -7.06 -8.83 -0.92
CA PRO A 20 -6.10 -7.97 -0.23
C PRO A 20 -5.96 -8.23 1.27
N LEU A 21 -6.92 -8.91 1.90
CA LEU A 21 -6.87 -9.27 3.33
C LEU A 21 -6.13 -10.60 3.53
N LYS A 22 -5.97 -11.39 2.48
CA LYS A 22 -5.28 -12.67 2.49
C LYS A 22 -4.39 -12.82 1.25
N PRO A 23 -3.37 -11.95 1.10
CA PRO A 23 -2.48 -12.00 -0.06
C PRO A 23 -1.72 -13.33 -0.09
N SER A 24 -1.36 -13.78 -1.28
CA SER A 24 -0.52 -14.97 -1.49
C SER A 24 0.71 -14.64 -2.32
N TYR A 25 1.74 -15.50 -2.28
CA TYR A 25 3.02 -15.22 -2.92
C TYR A 25 3.65 -16.45 -3.58
N ALA A 26 4.48 -16.22 -4.60
CA ALA A 26 5.47 -17.18 -5.08
C ALA A 26 6.72 -16.44 -5.60
N PHE A 27 7.86 -17.12 -5.58
CA PHE A 27 9.02 -16.72 -6.36
C PHE A 27 9.12 -17.63 -7.57
N VAL A 28 9.63 -17.12 -8.69
CA VAL A 28 9.92 -17.95 -9.88
C VAL A 28 11.33 -17.61 -10.32
N LEU A 29 12.22 -18.60 -10.37
CA LEU A 29 13.61 -18.37 -10.76
C LEU A 29 13.72 -18.27 -12.28
N SER A 30 14.71 -17.52 -12.76
CA SER A 30 14.96 -17.43 -14.19
C SER A 30 15.37 -18.80 -14.75
N PRO A 31 14.88 -19.20 -15.93
CA PRO A 31 15.35 -20.42 -16.59
C PRO A 31 16.86 -20.40 -16.90
N GLU A 32 17.48 -19.21 -16.90
CA GLU A 32 18.92 -19.05 -17.11
C GLU A 32 19.75 -19.37 -15.86
N MET A 33 19.14 -19.38 -14.67
CA MET A 33 19.84 -19.86 -13.48
C MET A 33 19.94 -21.38 -13.53
N GLU A 34 21.15 -21.90 -13.33
CA GLU A 34 21.44 -23.33 -13.13
C GLU A 34 20.90 -23.80 -11.77
N SER A 35 19.60 -23.66 -11.55
CA SER A 35 18.90 -24.12 -10.36
C SER A 35 17.98 -25.29 -10.70
N ASP A 36 17.75 -26.14 -9.71
CA ASP A 36 16.86 -27.29 -9.85
C ASP A 36 15.37 -26.91 -9.95
N PHE A 37 15.04 -25.65 -9.72
CA PHE A 37 13.67 -25.15 -9.71
C PHE A 37 13.20 -24.68 -11.08
N GLY A 38 14.10 -24.21 -11.95
CA GLY A 38 13.75 -23.68 -13.27
C GLY A 38 12.63 -22.65 -13.18
N ASP A 39 11.61 -22.81 -14.04
CA ASP A 39 10.44 -21.92 -14.12
C ASP A 39 9.33 -22.24 -13.10
N LEU A 40 9.57 -23.13 -12.14
CA LEU A 40 8.56 -23.52 -11.16
C LEU A 40 8.44 -22.46 -10.06
N PRO A 41 7.21 -22.23 -9.54
CA PRO A 41 7.06 -21.43 -8.33
C PRO A 41 7.77 -22.10 -7.16
N CYS A 42 8.53 -21.32 -6.41
CA CYS A 42 9.31 -21.78 -5.26
C CYS A 42 9.05 -20.89 -4.03
N THR A 43 9.22 -21.48 -2.85
CA THR A 43 8.96 -20.79 -1.57
C THR A 43 10.06 -19.76 -1.27
N ALA A 44 9.83 -18.89 -0.28
CA ALA A 44 10.86 -17.96 0.18
C ALA A 44 12.15 -18.68 0.63
N ARG A 45 12.03 -19.91 1.17
CA ARG A 45 13.17 -20.73 1.56
C ARG A 45 13.95 -21.20 0.34
N ASP A 46 13.26 -21.82 -0.62
CA ASP A 46 13.87 -22.36 -1.84
C ASP A 46 14.58 -21.24 -2.63
N TYR A 47 13.93 -20.07 -2.74
CA TYR A 47 14.52 -18.90 -3.38
C TYR A 47 15.82 -18.45 -2.69
N LEU A 48 15.82 -18.35 -1.35
CA LEU A 48 17.02 -17.95 -0.61
C LEU A 48 18.14 -18.99 -0.67
N GLU A 49 17.82 -20.29 -0.69
CA GLU A 49 18.82 -21.36 -0.81
C GLU A 49 19.56 -21.33 -2.15
N VAL A 50 18.93 -20.85 -3.24
CA VAL A 50 19.60 -20.67 -4.54
C VAL A 50 20.62 -19.53 -4.51
N TYR A 51 20.30 -18.42 -3.85
CA TYR A 51 21.20 -17.27 -3.72
C TYR A 51 22.26 -17.44 -2.64
N HIS A 52 21.96 -18.25 -1.63
CA HIS A 52 22.82 -18.51 -0.47
C HIS A 52 22.91 -20.02 -0.23
N PRO A 53 23.55 -20.76 -1.15
CA PRO A 53 23.69 -22.20 -1.00
C PRO A 53 24.47 -22.48 0.29
N ASN A 54 23.84 -23.23 1.19
CA ASN A 54 24.46 -23.62 2.46
C ASN A 54 25.75 -24.41 2.18
N GLY A 55 26.89 -23.75 2.34
CA GLY A 55 28.20 -24.39 2.24
C GLY A 55 28.62 -24.74 0.82
N SER A 56 28.69 -23.76 -0.08
CA SER A 56 29.60 -23.93 -1.23
C SER A 56 31.01 -24.11 -0.68
N ASP A 57 31.48 -25.36 -0.66
CA ASP A 57 32.75 -25.82 -0.07
C ASP A 57 34.02 -25.12 -0.61
N GLU A 58 33.88 -24.18 -1.55
CA GLU A 58 34.98 -23.65 -2.35
C GLU A 58 35.75 -22.47 -1.73
N ASP A 59 35.29 -21.85 -0.63
CA ASP A 59 35.99 -20.69 -0.05
C ASP A 59 36.23 -20.74 1.48
N MET A 60 36.35 -21.95 2.03
CA MET A 60 36.65 -22.19 3.45
C MET A 60 38.10 -21.83 3.85
N SER A 61 38.42 -20.53 3.87
CA SER A 61 39.62 -19.97 4.51
C SER A 61 39.30 -19.24 5.84
N ARG A 62 38.73 -20.01 6.77
CA ARG A 62 39.16 -20.06 8.20
C ARG A 62 38.99 -18.84 9.12
N SER A 63 38.09 -17.89 8.87
CA SER A 63 37.66 -16.94 9.91
C SER A 63 36.17 -16.57 9.93
N GLU A 64 35.32 -17.33 9.22
CA GLU A 64 33.92 -16.95 8.96
C GLU A 64 32.85 -17.80 9.70
N GLU A 65 33.26 -18.71 10.61
CA GLU A 65 32.30 -19.57 11.36
C GLU A 65 31.25 -18.76 12.13
N ASP A 66 31.61 -17.59 12.68
CA ASP A 66 30.67 -16.72 13.39
C ASP A 66 29.71 -15.95 12.44
N ALA A 67 30.16 -15.67 11.21
CA ALA A 67 29.36 -14.93 10.21
C ALA A 67 28.29 -15.83 9.56
N ASP A 68 28.59 -17.13 9.41
CA ASP A 68 27.67 -18.13 8.88
C ASP A 68 26.51 -18.40 9.85
N GLU A 69 26.76 -18.44 11.16
CA GLU A 69 25.70 -18.60 12.15
C GLU A 69 24.72 -17.42 12.16
N GLU A 70 25.22 -16.18 12.07
CA GLU A 70 24.37 -14.99 12.06
C GLU A 70 23.52 -14.93 10.78
N SER A 71 24.12 -15.23 9.63
CA SER A 71 23.43 -15.29 8.33
C SER A 71 22.36 -16.37 8.33
N ASN A 72 22.66 -17.58 8.83
CA ASN A 72 21.68 -18.67 8.92
C ASN A 72 20.50 -18.35 9.84
N ARG A 73 20.76 -17.70 10.98
CA ARG A 73 19.68 -17.22 11.87
C ARG A 73 18.83 -16.16 11.19
N PHE A 74 19.45 -15.27 10.42
CA PHE A 74 18.74 -14.25 9.65
C PHE A 74 17.84 -14.85 8.58
N TYR A 75 18.34 -15.76 7.74
CA TYR A 75 17.54 -16.43 6.70
C TYR A 75 16.41 -17.25 7.31
N SER A 76 16.66 -17.94 8.42
CA SER A 76 15.62 -18.66 9.17
C SER A 76 14.54 -17.71 9.68
N ALA A 77 14.91 -16.57 10.24
CA ALA A 77 13.97 -15.57 10.71
C ALA A 77 13.19 -14.88 9.57
N LEU A 78 13.80 -14.75 8.38
CA LEU A 78 13.14 -14.19 7.21
C LEU A 78 12.14 -15.18 6.61
N THR A 79 12.54 -16.43 6.38
CA THR A 79 11.66 -17.50 5.86
C THR A 79 10.47 -17.75 6.77
N ALA A 80 10.67 -17.74 8.10
CA ALA A 80 9.59 -17.87 9.08
C ALA A 80 8.50 -16.80 8.96
N LYS A 81 8.78 -15.63 8.38
CA LYS A 81 7.76 -14.58 8.13
C LYS A 81 6.82 -14.93 6.99
N PHE A 82 7.24 -15.82 6.09
CA PHE A 82 6.44 -16.26 4.95
C PHE A 82 5.68 -17.56 5.23
N ASP A 83 5.99 -18.27 6.32
CA ASP A 83 5.30 -19.51 6.70
C ASP A 83 3.78 -19.31 6.95
N SER A 84 3.36 -18.09 7.30
CA SER A 84 1.95 -17.72 7.49
C SER A 84 1.27 -17.14 6.24
N VAL A 85 2.02 -16.86 5.19
CA VAL A 85 1.49 -16.29 3.94
C VAL A 85 1.18 -17.45 2.97
N PRO A 86 -0.04 -17.55 2.44
CA PRO A 86 -0.37 -18.57 1.46
C PRO A 86 0.58 -18.56 0.25
N PHE A 87 0.96 -19.76 -0.20
CA PHE A 87 1.84 -19.95 -1.35
C PHE A 87 1.02 -20.11 -2.64
N LEU A 88 1.44 -19.44 -3.71
CA LEU A 88 0.83 -19.55 -5.05
C LEU A 88 1.33 -20.82 -5.73
N THR A 89 0.39 -21.69 -6.10
CA THR A 89 0.70 -22.93 -6.81
C THR A 89 0.91 -22.67 -8.31
N GLU A 90 1.53 -23.63 -8.98
CA GLU A 90 1.70 -23.59 -10.44
C GLU A 90 0.35 -23.52 -11.16
N ASP A 91 -0.68 -24.23 -10.69
CA ASP A 91 -2.04 -24.17 -11.26
C ASP A 91 -2.62 -22.74 -11.19
N MET A 92 -2.41 -22.03 -10.08
CA MET A 92 -2.85 -20.64 -9.94
C MET A 92 -2.08 -19.70 -10.88
N LEU A 93 -0.77 -19.93 -11.06
CA LEU A 93 0.03 -19.17 -12.02
C LEU A 93 -0.36 -19.51 -13.47
N ALA A 94 -0.71 -20.75 -13.76
CA ALA A 94 -1.16 -21.22 -15.07
C ALA A 94 -2.54 -20.67 -15.44
N GLU A 95 -3.41 -20.42 -14.45
CA GLU A 95 -4.66 -19.69 -14.67
C GLU A 95 -4.39 -18.26 -15.15
N ALA A 96 -3.45 -17.56 -14.51
CA ALA A 96 -3.11 -16.17 -14.82
C ALA A 96 -2.26 -16.02 -16.10
N TRP A 97 -1.28 -16.90 -16.29
CA TRP A 97 -0.35 -16.92 -17.43
C TRP A 97 -0.24 -18.31 -18.06
N PRO A 98 -1.29 -18.78 -18.78
CA PRO A 98 -1.33 -20.14 -19.34
C PRO A 98 -0.20 -20.46 -20.32
N SER A 99 0.31 -19.46 -21.04
CA SER A 99 1.42 -19.64 -21.97
C SER A 99 2.77 -19.87 -21.28
N GLU A 100 2.90 -19.47 -20.02
CA GLU A 100 4.16 -19.50 -19.27
C GLU A 100 4.22 -20.63 -18.26
N PHE A 101 3.09 -20.98 -17.63
CA PHE A 101 3.00 -22.03 -16.60
C PHE A 101 2.03 -23.16 -16.97
N GLY A 102 1.39 -23.12 -18.14
CA GLY A 102 0.44 -24.16 -18.56
C GLY A 102 1.10 -25.40 -19.17
N ALA A 103 0.30 -26.46 -19.31
CA ALA A 103 0.68 -27.80 -19.81
C ALA A 103 1.38 -27.84 -21.19
N ALA A 104 1.44 -26.73 -21.93
CA ALA A 104 2.21 -26.63 -23.16
C ALA A 104 3.74 -26.78 -22.92
N LYS A 105 4.25 -26.49 -21.71
CA LYS A 105 5.68 -26.62 -21.38
C LYS A 105 6.18 -28.05 -21.16
N ASP A 106 5.30 -28.99 -20.80
CA ASP A 106 5.66 -30.40 -20.55
C ASP A 106 6.28 -31.11 -21.76
N THR A 107 6.17 -30.52 -22.96
CA THR A 107 6.72 -31.12 -24.18
C THR A 107 8.17 -30.75 -24.47
N LEU A 108 8.74 -29.75 -23.79
CA LEU A 108 10.10 -29.24 -24.11
C LEU A 108 11.17 -29.60 -23.08
N TYR A 109 10.81 -29.84 -21.82
CA TYR A 109 11.73 -30.19 -20.75
C TYR A 109 11.46 -31.63 -20.29
N GLY A 110 12.21 -32.58 -20.87
CA GLY A 110 11.96 -34.01 -20.68
C GLY A 110 12.05 -34.49 -19.23
N ASP A 111 10.99 -35.16 -18.77
CA ASP A 111 10.85 -36.22 -17.76
C ASP A 111 11.93 -36.34 -16.66
N ALA A 112 12.32 -35.20 -16.07
CA ALA A 112 13.09 -35.18 -14.83
C ALA A 112 12.09 -35.39 -13.68
N THR A 113 11.88 -36.64 -13.31
CA THR A 113 11.10 -37.07 -12.14
C THR A 113 11.67 -36.46 -10.85
N ARG A 114 11.22 -35.26 -10.48
CA ARG A 114 11.64 -34.57 -9.25
C ARG A 114 10.62 -34.76 -8.13
N THR A 115 11.15 -35.09 -6.95
CA THR A 115 10.43 -35.55 -5.75
C THR A 115 10.17 -34.46 -4.71
N SER A 116 10.51 -33.20 -4.98
CA SER A 116 10.23 -32.08 -4.09
C SER A 116 8.87 -31.47 -4.40
N THR A 117 7.80 -32.20 -4.11
CA THR A 117 6.53 -31.53 -3.85
C THR A 117 6.71 -30.70 -2.59
N PRO A 118 6.43 -29.37 -2.62
CA PRO A 118 6.40 -28.56 -1.41
C PRO A 118 5.60 -29.32 -0.36
N LYS A 119 6.05 -29.34 0.90
CA LYS A 119 5.25 -29.88 2.00
C LYS A 119 3.93 -29.14 1.95
N HIS A 120 2.93 -29.80 1.38
CA HIS A 120 1.58 -29.29 1.27
C HIS A 120 1.18 -28.90 2.69
N ILE A 121 1.20 -27.60 2.99
CA ILE A 121 0.54 -27.06 4.17
C ILE A 121 -0.85 -27.65 4.03
N PRO A 122 -1.34 -28.48 4.97
CA PRO A 122 -2.59 -29.18 4.78
C PRO A 122 -3.64 -28.12 4.49
N GLU A 123 -4.01 -27.98 3.21
CA GLU A 123 -5.18 -27.23 2.85
C GLU A 123 -6.28 -27.84 3.71
N PRO A 124 -7.05 -27.02 4.44
CA PRO A 124 -8.18 -27.52 5.20
C PRO A 124 -9.00 -28.33 4.20
N SER A 125 -9.04 -29.65 4.36
CA SER A 125 -9.36 -30.59 3.31
C SER A 125 -10.70 -30.26 2.66
N ILE A 126 -10.68 -29.56 1.52
CA ILE A 126 -11.88 -29.15 0.77
C ILE A 126 -12.41 -30.34 -0.07
N LEU A 127 -11.59 -31.37 -0.26
CA LEU A 127 -11.89 -32.53 -1.10
C LEU A 127 -12.35 -33.73 -0.26
N SER A 128 -13.52 -33.57 0.37
CA SER A 128 -14.47 -34.65 0.60
C SER A 128 -15.87 -34.06 0.43
N SER A 129 -16.17 -33.65 -0.79
CA SER A 129 -17.53 -33.32 -1.21
C SER A 129 -18.28 -34.62 -1.51
N ASP A 130 -18.47 -35.46 -0.49
CA ASP A 130 -19.73 -36.20 -0.48
C ASP A 130 -20.85 -35.15 -0.60
N PRO A 131 -21.87 -35.34 -1.44
CA PRO A 131 -22.99 -34.41 -1.56
C PRO A 131 -23.69 -34.35 -0.20
N LYS A 132 -23.20 -33.44 0.65
CA LYS A 132 -23.69 -33.22 1.99
C LYS A 132 -25.06 -32.61 1.78
N VAL A 133 -26.07 -33.45 1.90
CA VAL A 133 -27.47 -33.03 1.82
C VAL A 133 -27.60 -31.81 2.72
N PRO A 134 -27.98 -30.63 2.18
CA PRO A 134 -28.03 -29.40 2.96
C PRO A 134 -28.89 -29.61 4.19
N ALA A 135 -28.49 -29.03 5.32
CA ALA A 135 -29.30 -29.14 6.53
C ALA A 135 -30.71 -28.58 6.22
N LEU A 136 -31.76 -29.19 6.78
CA LEU A 136 -33.14 -28.71 6.55
C LEU A 136 -33.28 -27.21 6.85
N SER A 137 -32.55 -26.71 7.85
CA SER A 137 -32.54 -25.28 8.17
C SER A 137 -31.99 -24.39 7.05
N GLU A 138 -31.09 -24.89 6.20
CA GLU A 138 -30.54 -24.14 5.06
C GLU A 138 -31.53 -24.07 3.90
N LEU A 139 -32.28 -25.16 3.67
CA LEU A 139 -33.30 -25.23 2.63
C LEU A 139 -34.51 -24.31 2.92
N VAL A 140 -34.79 -24.03 4.19
CA VAL A 140 -35.98 -23.24 4.58
C VAL A 140 -35.68 -21.73 4.63
N VAL A 141 -34.44 -21.32 4.91
CA VAL A 141 -34.10 -19.90 5.08
C VAL A 141 -34.30 -19.12 3.79
N ALA A 142 -33.79 -19.58 2.66
CA ALA A 142 -33.89 -18.83 1.40
C ALA A 142 -35.35 -18.60 0.95
N PRO A 143 -36.23 -19.62 0.91
CA PRO A 143 -37.66 -19.40 0.63
C PRO A 143 -38.34 -18.48 1.63
N ALA A 144 -37.99 -18.58 2.92
CA ALA A 144 -38.57 -17.72 3.95
C ALA A 144 -38.16 -16.25 3.78
N VAL A 145 -36.91 -15.98 3.39
CA VAL A 145 -36.44 -14.63 3.05
C VAL A 145 -37.23 -14.09 1.86
N VAL A 146 -37.30 -14.84 0.75
CA VAL A 146 -38.04 -14.42 -0.45
C VAL A 146 -39.50 -14.12 -0.13
N HIS A 147 -40.17 -15.01 0.61
CA HIS A 147 -41.56 -14.81 1.00
C HIS A 147 -41.76 -13.59 1.91
N SER A 148 -40.83 -13.34 2.83
CA SER A 148 -40.88 -12.18 3.73
C SER A 148 -40.71 -10.87 2.95
N LEU A 149 -39.86 -10.86 1.92
CA LEU A 149 -39.70 -9.71 1.02
C LEU A 149 -40.97 -9.44 0.19
N GLU A 150 -41.62 -10.50 -0.31
CA GLU A 150 -42.89 -10.42 -1.05
C GLU A 150 -44.03 -9.87 -0.19
N LEU A 151 -44.10 -10.28 1.08
CA LEU A 151 -45.09 -9.79 2.04
C LEU A 151 -44.76 -8.38 2.57
N GLY A 152 -43.52 -7.92 2.42
CA GLY A 152 -43.05 -6.65 2.95
C GLY A 152 -42.90 -6.63 4.47
N ASP A 153 -42.75 -7.79 5.11
CA ASP A 153 -42.52 -7.94 6.55
C ASP A 153 -41.30 -8.83 6.80
N THR A 154 -40.17 -8.21 7.12
CA THR A 154 -38.90 -8.89 7.40
C THR A 154 -38.67 -9.18 8.88
N SER A 155 -39.58 -8.77 9.77
CA SER A 155 -39.37 -8.79 11.23
C SER A 155 -39.04 -10.17 11.78
N HIS A 156 -39.68 -11.22 11.26
CA HIS A 156 -39.42 -12.60 11.67
C HIS A 156 -38.05 -13.13 11.20
N ILE A 157 -37.57 -12.68 10.05
CA ILE A 157 -36.26 -13.09 9.51
C ILE A 157 -35.14 -12.36 10.23
N GLU A 158 -35.36 -11.11 10.64
CA GLU A 158 -34.39 -10.32 11.42
C GLU A 158 -34.00 -11.02 12.73
N LEU A 159 -34.94 -11.73 13.38
CA LEU A 159 -34.66 -12.53 14.58
C LEU A 159 -33.70 -13.70 14.34
N LEU A 160 -33.54 -14.14 13.08
CA LEU A 160 -32.66 -15.24 12.70
C LEU A 160 -31.25 -14.76 12.32
N VAL A 161 -31.04 -13.45 12.13
CA VAL A 161 -29.79 -12.86 11.65
C VAL A 161 -28.58 -13.37 12.43
N PRO A 162 -28.50 -13.31 13.79
CA PRO A 162 -27.28 -13.68 14.52
C PRO A 162 -26.80 -15.12 14.30
N GLY A 163 -27.67 -16.04 13.85
CA GLY A 163 -27.33 -17.44 13.60
C GLY A 163 -27.34 -17.87 12.14
N LYS A 164 -27.82 -17.01 11.22
CA LYS A 164 -28.07 -17.36 9.80
C LYS A 164 -27.62 -16.28 8.81
N ILE A 165 -26.70 -15.39 9.21
CA ILE A 165 -26.18 -14.27 8.40
C ILE A 165 -25.85 -14.73 6.97
N THR A 166 -25.03 -15.77 6.82
CA THR A 166 -24.56 -16.24 5.50
C THR A 166 -25.69 -16.70 4.60
N GLN A 167 -26.66 -17.48 5.11
CA GLN A 167 -27.77 -17.98 4.32
C GLN A 167 -28.74 -16.85 3.93
N ILE A 168 -29.02 -15.94 4.87
CA ILE A 168 -29.90 -14.79 4.61
C ILE A 168 -29.24 -13.84 3.60
N LYS A 169 -27.95 -13.53 3.77
CA LYS A 169 -27.16 -12.71 2.84
C LYS A 169 -27.18 -13.31 1.43
N ALA A 170 -26.91 -14.62 1.29
CA ALA A 170 -26.97 -15.30 0.00
C ALA A 170 -28.35 -15.21 -0.67
N ALA A 171 -29.44 -15.39 0.09
CA ALA A 171 -30.80 -15.26 -0.42
C ALA A 171 -31.14 -13.82 -0.86
N LEU A 172 -30.66 -12.82 -0.12
CA LEU A 172 -30.79 -11.41 -0.49
C LEU A 172 -29.99 -11.06 -1.75
N CYS A 173 -28.74 -11.53 -1.87
CA CYS A 173 -27.91 -11.30 -3.07
C CYS A 173 -28.51 -11.96 -4.32
N ALA A 174 -29.24 -13.07 -4.18
CA ALA A 174 -29.95 -13.72 -5.29
C ALA A 174 -31.15 -12.91 -5.81
N THR A 175 -31.59 -11.88 -5.09
CA THR A 175 -32.71 -11.03 -5.51
C THR A 175 -32.19 -9.90 -6.39
N SER A 176 -32.73 -9.77 -7.60
CA SER A 176 -32.37 -8.70 -8.54
C SER A 176 -33.59 -8.27 -9.38
N PRO A 177 -34.03 -7.00 -9.33
CA PRO A 177 -33.45 -5.89 -8.56
C PRO A 177 -33.66 -6.02 -7.04
N PHE A 178 -32.85 -5.33 -6.24
CA PHE A 178 -32.98 -5.37 -4.78
C PHE A 178 -34.26 -4.65 -4.29
N PRO A 179 -35.15 -5.33 -3.54
CA PRO A 179 -36.42 -4.75 -3.10
C PRO A 179 -36.22 -3.77 -1.94
N GLU A 180 -36.96 -2.66 -1.96
CA GLU A 180 -36.96 -1.66 -0.87
C GLU A 180 -37.32 -2.25 0.49
N THR A 181 -38.25 -3.22 0.52
CA THR A 181 -38.66 -3.93 1.74
C THR A 181 -37.53 -4.76 2.36
N GLY A 182 -36.49 -5.08 1.60
CA GLY A 182 -35.31 -5.82 2.09
C GLY A 182 -34.25 -4.96 2.76
N LEU A 183 -34.36 -3.62 2.70
CA LEU A 183 -33.32 -2.74 3.24
C LEU A 183 -33.16 -2.86 4.76
N THR A 184 -34.24 -2.98 5.52
CA THR A 184 -34.19 -3.12 6.99
C THR A 184 -33.47 -4.42 7.39
N LEU A 185 -33.74 -5.50 6.67
CA LEU A 185 -33.07 -6.78 6.87
C LEU A 185 -31.58 -6.71 6.48
N LEU A 186 -31.25 -6.04 5.37
CA LEU A 186 -29.86 -5.80 4.98
C LEU A 186 -29.09 -5.00 6.04
N LEU A 187 -29.68 -3.91 6.55
CA LEU A 187 -29.08 -3.11 7.62
C LEU A 187 -28.80 -3.96 8.86
N SER A 188 -29.74 -4.84 9.24
CA SER A 188 -29.58 -5.77 10.36
C SER A 188 -28.41 -6.75 10.16
N ILE A 189 -28.27 -7.29 8.94
CA ILE A 189 -27.17 -8.19 8.57
C ILE A 189 -25.82 -7.46 8.66
N VAL A 190 -25.72 -6.29 8.04
CA VAL A 190 -24.49 -5.49 8.04
C VAL A 190 -24.11 -5.06 9.45
N GLN A 191 -25.09 -4.66 10.27
CA GLN A 191 -24.85 -4.29 11.66
C GLN A 191 -24.29 -5.46 12.48
N GLU A 192 -24.75 -6.69 12.23
CA GLU A 192 -24.22 -7.88 12.87
C GLU A 192 -22.79 -8.20 12.38
N GLU A 193 -22.52 -8.11 11.07
CA GLU A 193 -21.17 -8.32 10.50
C GLU A 193 -20.15 -7.31 11.05
N LEU A 194 -20.55 -6.05 11.21
CA LEU A 194 -19.70 -4.97 11.73
C LEU A 194 -19.32 -5.15 13.21
N LYS A 195 -20.00 -6.02 13.98
CA LYS A 195 -19.56 -6.37 15.34
C LYS A 195 -18.24 -7.13 15.34
N TYR A 196 -17.91 -7.79 14.22
CA TYR A 196 -16.73 -8.63 14.06
C TYR A 196 -15.72 -8.05 13.07
N LYS A 197 -16.15 -7.15 12.17
CA LYS A 197 -15.32 -6.51 11.15
C LYS A 197 -15.18 -5.02 11.48
N ASP A 198 -13.98 -4.60 11.87
CA ASP A 198 -13.70 -3.21 12.22
C ASP A 198 -13.89 -2.28 11.01
N SER A 199 -15.00 -1.54 10.98
CA SER A 199 -15.24 -0.43 10.03
C SER A 199 -15.27 -0.81 8.55
N ILE A 200 -15.46 -2.09 8.21
CA ILE A 200 -15.57 -2.58 6.82
C ILE A 200 -17.04 -2.83 6.46
N LEU A 201 -17.56 -2.04 5.54
CA LEU A 201 -18.89 -2.19 4.97
C LEU A 201 -18.83 -3.07 3.71
N ASP A 202 -19.14 -4.35 3.88
CA ASP A 202 -19.11 -5.33 2.79
C ASP A 202 -20.50 -5.51 2.14
N LEU A 203 -20.64 -4.95 0.93
CA LEU A 203 -21.87 -4.99 0.13
C LEU A 203 -21.70 -5.82 -1.15
N THR A 204 -20.73 -6.74 -1.15
CA THR A 204 -20.44 -7.65 -2.26
C THR A 204 -21.69 -8.44 -2.68
N GLY A 205 -22.02 -8.39 -3.98
CA GLY A 205 -23.08 -9.17 -4.61
C GLY A 205 -24.50 -8.62 -4.47
N PHE A 206 -24.73 -7.52 -3.73
CA PHE A 206 -26.08 -6.95 -3.61
C PHE A 206 -26.46 -6.06 -4.80
N SER A 207 -27.63 -6.29 -5.37
CA SER A 207 -28.15 -5.57 -6.54
C SER A 207 -28.79 -4.20 -6.21
N LEU A 208 -28.15 -3.41 -5.34
CA LEU A 208 -28.65 -2.14 -4.84
C LEU A 208 -28.70 -1.08 -5.93
N SER A 209 -29.78 -0.29 -5.97
CA SER A 209 -29.80 0.95 -6.76
C SER A 209 -28.90 2.03 -6.14
N PRO A 210 -28.52 3.09 -6.88
CA PRO A 210 -27.68 4.17 -6.34
C PRO A 210 -28.26 4.83 -5.07
N LYS A 211 -29.60 4.97 -5.00
CA LYS A 211 -30.28 5.56 -3.84
C LYS A 211 -30.24 4.64 -2.63
N GLN A 212 -30.45 3.35 -2.84
CA GLN A 212 -30.38 2.33 -1.79
C GLN A 212 -28.95 2.22 -1.25
N LEU A 213 -27.95 2.18 -2.12
CA LEU A 213 -26.53 2.17 -1.72
C LEU A 213 -26.17 3.38 -0.86
N ALA A 214 -26.57 4.58 -1.28
CA ALA A 214 -26.38 5.80 -0.50
C ALA A 214 -27.08 5.74 0.86
N SER A 215 -28.32 5.24 0.92
CA SER A 215 -29.07 5.09 2.17
C SER A 215 -28.38 4.11 3.12
N VAL A 216 -27.98 2.93 2.63
CA VAL A 216 -27.30 1.92 3.45
C VAL A 216 -25.96 2.44 3.97
N ALA A 217 -25.16 3.11 3.14
CA ALA A 217 -23.88 3.65 3.56
C ALA A 217 -24.02 4.75 4.65
N ALA A 218 -25.07 5.57 4.57
CA ALA A 218 -25.31 6.65 5.53
C ALA A 218 -25.63 6.14 6.96
N GLU A 219 -26.23 4.95 7.09
CA GLU A 219 -26.55 4.34 8.39
C GLU A 219 -25.30 3.90 9.18
N PHE A 220 -24.15 3.79 8.52
CA PHE A 220 -22.90 3.33 9.14
C PHE A 220 -21.82 4.42 9.08
N PRO A 221 -21.92 5.51 9.87
CA PRO A 221 -21.01 6.65 9.77
C PRO A 221 -19.54 6.29 10.04
N ASN A 222 -19.29 5.29 10.88
CA ASN A 222 -17.93 4.90 11.29
C ASN A 222 -17.19 4.02 10.27
N THR A 223 -17.86 3.49 9.25
CA THR A 223 -17.19 2.66 8.25
C THR A 223 -16.30 3.51 7.36
N ARG A 224 -15.10 3.00 7.05
CA ARG A 224 -14.08 3.70 6.24
C ARG A 224 -13.71 2.92 5.00
N THR A 225 -13.92 1.60 5.02
CA THR A 225 -13.74 0.73 3.87
C THR A 225 -15.09 0.28 3.37
N VAL A 226 -15.36 0.42 2.07
CA VAL A 226 -16.56 -0.11 1.42
C VAL A 226 -16.14 -1.09 0.33
N ILE A 227 -16.72 -2.27 0.33
CA ILE A 227 -16.46 -3.32 -0.66
C ILE A 227 -17.70 -3.47 -1.54
N LEU A 228 -17.54 -3.18 -2.83
CA LEU A 228 -18.56 -3.34 -3.87
C LEU A 228 -18.12 -4.33 -4.96
N SER A 229 -17.16 -5.20 -4.63
CA SER A 229 -16.63 -6.20 -5.56
C SER A 229 -17.72 -7.18 -6.02
N HIS A 230 -17.48 -7.89 -7.11
CA HIS A 230 -18.34 -8.95 -7.66
C HIS A 230 -19.80 -8.52 -7.85
N SER A 231 -20.00 -7.28 -8.29
CA SER A 231 -21.31 -6.65 -8.40
C SER A 231 -21.46 -6.04 -9.80
N PRO A 232 -21.86 -6.84 -10.81
CA PRO A 232 -21.90 -6.42 -12.21
C PRO A 232 -22.87 -5.27 -12.50
N GLN A 233 -23.82 -5.01 -11.59
CA GLN A 233 -24.74 -3.88 -11.64
C GLN A 233 -24.13 -2.54 -11.18
N VAL A 234 -22.98 -2.58 -10.51
CA VAL A 234 -22.31 -1.36 -10.02
C VAL A 234 -21.81 -0.55 -11.22
N SER A 235 -22.13 0.74 -11.20
CA SER A 235 -21.84 1.70 -12.27
C SER A 235 -21.24 2.99 -11.69
N SER A 236 -20.80 3.91 -12.55
CA SER A 236 -20.28 5.22 -12.12
C SER A 236 -21.30 6.04 -11.30
N GLU A 237 -22.61 5.85 -11.54
CA GLU A 237 -23.67 6.47 -10.75
C GLU A 237 -23.72 5.96 -9.31
N HIS A 238 -23.41 4.67 -9.10
CA HIS A 238 -23.33 4.07 -7.76
C HIS A 238 -22.17 4.69 -6.97
N ILE A 239 -20.99 4.84 -7.60
CA ILE A 239 -19.85 5.51 -6.97
C ILE A 239 -20.21 6.95 -6.62
N ARG A 240 -20.82 7.70 -7.55
CA ARG A 240 -21.22 9.09 -7.30
C ARG A 240 -22.19 9.18 -6.11
N ALA A 241 -23.21 8.33 -6.07
CA ALA A 241 -24.18 8.32 -4.98
C ALA A 241 -23.54 7.95 -3.64
N LEU A 242 -22.70 6.91 -3.63
CA LEU A 242 -21.98 6.45 -2.44
C LEU A 242 -21.05 7.54 -1.88
N LEU A 243 -20.17 8.09 -2.70
CA LEU A 243 -19.18 9.10 -2.26
C LEU A 243 -19.85 10.43 -1.88
N SER A 244 -21.01 10.75 -2.46
CA SER A 244 -21.79 11.92 -2.06
C SER A 244 -22.45 11.74 -0.70
N ALA A 245 -22.99 10.54 -0.43
CA ALA A 245 -23.65 10.23 0.84
C ALA A 245 -22.65 9.99 1.98
N LYS A 246 -21.49 9.44 1.66
CA LYS A 246 -20.45 9.04 2.61
C LYS A 246 -19.07 9.48 2.13
N PRO A 247 -18.76 10.78 2.23
CA PRO A 247 -17.48 11.31 1.77
C PRO A 247 -16.28 10.93 2.66
N GLU A 248 -16.50 10.28 3.81
CA GLU A 248 -15.46 9.81 4.74
C GLU A 248 -14.86 8.43 4.38
N ILE A 249 -15.23 7.85 3.23
CA ILE A 249 -14.66 6.58 2.76
C ILE A 249 -13.17 6.78 2.46
N ASP A 250 -12.32 5.99 3.11
CA ASP A 250 -10.86 5.96 2.91
C ASP A 250 -10.47 4.94 1.84
N ARG A 251 -11.25 3.85 1.71
CA ARG A 251 -10.98 2.73 0.79
C ARG A 251 -12.27 2.25 0.13
N LEU A 252 -12.24 2.17 -1.19
CA LEU A 252 -13.33 1.63 -2.00
C LEU A 252 -12.79 0.47 -2.84
N GLU A 253 -13.32 -0.73 -2.65
CA GLU A 253 -12.94 -1.91 -3.42
C GLU A 253 -13.96 -2.18 -4.53
N LEU A 254 -13.44 -2.27 -5.75
CA LEU A 254 -14.18 -2.39 -7.00
C LEU A 254 -13.56 -3.49 -7.86
N LEU A 255 -13.47 -4.71 -7.34
CA LEU A 255 -12.99 -5.85 -8.13
C LEU A 255 -14.16 -6.49 -8.88
N ASP A 256 -13.99 -6.84 -10.15
CA ASP A 256 -14.99 -7.59 -10.94
C ASP A 256 -16.41 -6.97 -10.87
N ASN A 257 -16.55 -5.76 -11.40
CA ASN A 257 -17.80 -5.01 -11.36
C ASN A 257 -18.17 -4.48 -12.77
N GLY A 258 -19.33 -3.83 -12.88
CA GLY A 258 -19.86 -3.35 -14.16
C GLY A 258 -19.26 -2.05 -14.69
N ILE A 259 -18.29 -1.44 -14.00
CA ILE A 259 -17.69 -0.17 -14.41
C ILE A 259 -16.62 -0.42 -15.46
N ALA A 260 -16.82 0.12 -16.65
CA ALA A 260 -15.79 0.17 -17.67
C ALA A 260 -14.65 1.15 -17.31
N ASP A 261 -13.43 0.84 -17.73
CA ASP A 261 -12.22 1.65 -17.43
C ASP A 261 -12.37 3.12 -17.85
N ASP A 262 -12.98 3.36 -19.01
CA ASP A 262 -13.24 4.69 -19.54
C ASP A 262 -14.28 5.45 -18.71
N ALA A 263 -15.32 4.78 -18.22
CA ALA A 263 -16.33 5.37 -17.35
C ALA A 263 -15.75 5.78 -15.99
N LEU A 264 -14.83 4.99 -15.41
CA LEU A 264 -14.14 5.38 -14.18
C LEU A 264 -13.19 6.56 -14.41
N ALA A 265 -12.46 6.55 -15.54
CA ALA A 265 -11.58 7.65 -15.91
C ALA A 265 -12.36 8.97 -16.13
N LEU A 266 -13.51 8.90 -16.80
CA LEU A 266 -14.41 10.04 -16.99
C LEU A 266 -14.96 10.53 -15.66
N LEU A 267 -15.36 9.63 -14.75
CA LEU A 267 -15.84 10.01 -13.43
C LEU A 267 -14.78 10.78 -12.62
N LEU A 268 -13.52 10.34 -12.68
CA LEU A 268 -12.39 11.03 -12.06
C LEU A 268 -12.09 12.41 -12.68
N GLN A 269 -12.35 12.57 -13.98
CA GLN A 269 -12.13 13.82 -14.71
C GLN A 269 -13.27 14.83 -14.53
N ASP A 270 -14.52 14.38 -14.62
CA ASP A 270 -15.72 15.22 -14.60
C ASP A 270 -16.12 15.61 -13.18
N HIS A 271 -15.84 14.74 -12.21
CA HIS A 271 -16.23 14.92 -10.81
C HIS A 271 -15.06 14.74 -9.84
N PRO A 272 -13.91 15.43 -10.01
CA PRO A 272 -12.80 15.30 -9.07
C PRO A 272 -13.19 15.67 -7.63
N GLU A 273 -14.26 16.46 -7.45
CA GLU A 273 -14.78 16.87 -6.14
C GLU A 273 -15.33 15.74 -5.28
N ILE A 274 -15.99 14.72 -5.87
CA ILE A 274 -16.51 13.59 -5.08
C ILE A 274 -15.38 12.71 -4.55
N PHE A 275 -14.21 12.80 -5.18
CA PHE A 275 -13.00 12.11 -4.75
C PHE A 275 -12.09 12.97 -3.86
N LYS A 276 -12.43 14.23 -3.57
CA LYS A 276 -11.54 15.13 -2.78
C LYS A 276 -11.21 14.61 -1.37
N ARG A 277 -12.01 13.71 -0.81
CA ARG A 277 -11.76 13.07 0.49
C ARG A 277 -11.24 11.62 0.39
N PRO A 278 -11.72 10.76 -0.53
CA PRO A 278 -11.16 9.40 -0.72
C PRO A 278 -9.93 9.31 -1.62
N MET A 279 -9.82 10.13 -2.68
CA MET A 279 -8.81 10.01 -3.74
C MET A 279 -8.62 11.38 -4.38
N ASN A 280 -7.85 12.30 -3.80
CA ASN A 280 -7.49 13.48 -4.58
C ASN A 280 -6.33 13.07 -5.51
N PRO A 281 -6.53 12.92 -6.84
CA PRO A 281 -5.43 12.68 -7.77
C PRO A 281 -4.49 13.90 -7.88
N GLY A 282 -4.74 14.97 -7.11
CA GLY A 282 -3.72 15.94 -6.73
C GLY A 282 -2.61 15.25 -5.95
N ALA A 283 -1.76 14.52 -6.68
CA ALA A 283 -0.55 13.89 -6.20
C ALA A 283 0.21 14.91 -5.37
N PHE A 284 0.20 14.73 -4.04
CA PHE A 284 1.17 15.43 -3.21
C PHE A 284 2.52 14.86 -3.58
N ARG A 285 3.31 15.64 -4.30
CA ARG A 285 4.59 15.19 -4.83
C ARG A 285 5.70 15.57 -3.88
N ILE A 286 6.67 14.70 -3.74
CA ILE A 286 7.83 15.00 -2.91
C ILE A 286 9.07 14.94 -3.78
N PHE A 287 9.72 16.10 -3.94
CA PHE A 287 10.99 16.19 -4.64
C PHE A 287 12.12 16.30 -3.64
N TYR A 288 12.93 15.25 -3.62
CA TYR A 288 14.17 15.17 -2.87
C TYR A 288 15.37 15.26 -3.83
N SER A 289 16.37 16.07 -3.49
CA SER A 289 17.60 16.17 -4.29
C SER A 289 18.85 16.09 -3.40
N SER A 290 19.35 14.88 -3.13
CA SER A 290 20.72 14.62 -2.69
C SER A 290 21.65 14.49 -3.91
N LYS A 291 22.71 15.30 -3.99
CA LYS A 291 23.72 15.14 -5.07
C LYS A 291 24.66 13.93 -4.87
N HIS A 292 24.56 13.20 -3.75
CA HIS A 292 25.51 12.14 -3.34
C HIS A 292 24.85 10.93 -2.68
N SER A 293 23.54 10.71 -2.83
CA SER A 293 22.98 9.41 -2.43
C SER A 293 23.41 8.37 -3.47
N TYR A 294 24.10 7.31 -3.02
CA TYR A 294 24.41 6.15 -3.86
C TYR A 294 23.16 5.39 -4.31
N ALA A 295 21.99 5.71 -3.75
CA ALA A 295 20.70 5.48 -4.37
C ALA A 295 20.54 6.34 -5.64
N LYS A 296 21.17 5.88 -6.72
CA LYS A 296 20.88 6.24 -8.11
C LYS A 296 19.63 5.51 -8.61
N THR A 297 18.77 5.05 -7.70
CA THR A 297 17.46 4.50 -8.01
C THR A 297 16.56 5.63 -8.50
N MET A 298 16.55 5.75 -9.83
CA MET A 298 15.76 6.66 -10.65
C MET A 298 16.05 8.16 -10.44
N PRO A 299 16.60 8.85 -11.46
CA PRO A 299 16.54 10.30 -11.51
C PRO A 299 15.05 10.67 -11.44
N THR A 300 14.66 11.41 -10.41
CA THR A 300 13.31 11.97 -10.19
C THR A 300 12.17 10.98 -9.95
N GLY A 301 12.28 10.08 -8.96
CA GLY A 301 11.12 9.36 -8.42
C GLY A 301 10.35 10.22 -7.40
N GLY A 302 9.35 10.97 -7.83
CA GLY A 302 8.36 11.60 -6.93
C GLY A 302 7.25 10.61 -6.52
N ILE A 303 7.04 10.42 -5.23
CA ILE A 303 5.94 9.55 -4.76
C ILE A 303 4.62 10.29 -4.92
N ALA A 304 3.60 9.63 -5.46
CA ALA A 304 2.23 10.09 -5.30
C ALA A 304 1.64 9.46 -4.05
N ILE A 305 1.09 10.32 -3.21
CA ILE A 305 0.28 9.90 -2.06
C ILE A 305 -1.18 9.96 -2.53
N SER A 306 -1.82 8.80 -2.74
CA SER A 306 -3.21 8.70 -3.27
C SER A 306 -4.23 9.43 -2.42
N VAL A 307 -4.06 9.30 -1.10
CA VAL A 307 -4.97 9.83 -0.10
C VAL A 307 -4.13 10.53 0.94
N TRP A 308 -4.29 11.84 1.04
CA TRP A 308 -3.53 12.63 1.98
C TRP A 308 -4.39 13.67 2.68
N THR A 309 -4.14 13.76 3.98
CA THR A 309 -4.65 14.81 4.85
C THR A 309 -3.45 15.68 5.23
N PRO A 310 -3.64 16.97 5.56
CA PRO A 310 -2.55 17.81 6.03
C PRO A 310 -1.80 17.17 7.21
N ALA A 311 -2.53 16.53 8.13
CA ALA A 311 -1.95 15.77 9.23
C ALA A 311 -1.00 14.66 8.74
N LYS A 312 -1.46 13.83 7.79
CA LYS A 312 -0.68 12.72 7.23
C LYS A 312 0.58 13.22 6.53
N ILE A 313 0.46 14.28 5.72
CA ILE A 313 1.61 14.88 5.02
C ILE A 313 2.66 15.36 6.01
N VAL A 314 2.24 16.14 7.02
CA VAL A 314 3.18 16.71 7.99
C VAL A 314 3.83 15.62 8.82
N GLN A 315 3.08 14.60 9.26
CA GLN A 315 3.63 13.47 10.00
C GLN A 315 4.64 12.66 9.17
N ASN A 316 4.30 12.35 7.93
CA ASN A 316 5.16 11.59 7.03
C ASN A 316 6.46 12.34 6.70
N ILE A 317 6.38 13.66 6.49
CA ILE A 317 7.57 14.50 6.27
C ILE A 317 8.38 14.63 7.56
N PHE A 318 7.72 14.82 8.71
CA PHE A 318 8.38 14.85 10.01
C PHE A 318 9.19 13.58 10.25
N ASP A 319 8.57 12.42 10.09
CA ASP A 319 9.22 11.11 10.26
C ASP A 319 10.38 10.92 9.29
N PHE A 320 10.21 11.35 8.04
CA PHE A 320 11.27 11.36 7.04
C PHE A 320 12.46 12.24 7.46
N LEU A 321 12.20 13.48 7.87
CA LEU A 321 13.24 14.41 8.29
C LEU A 321 13.94 13.94 9.58
N ALA A 322 13.19 13.36 10.51
CA ALA A 322 13.72 12.78 11.74
C ALA A 322 14.66 11.60 11.42
N ALA A 323 14.29 10.76 10.44
CA ALA A 323 15.15 9.68 9.97
C ALA A 323 16.46 10.20 9.31
N LEU A 324 16.43 11.38 8.67
CA LEU A 324 17.61 12.03 8.11
C LEU A 324 18.47 12.78 9.13
N HIS A 325 17.97 13.00 10.34
CA HIS A 325 18.68 13.77 11.36
C HIS A 325 20.04 13.10 11.67
N PRO A 326 21.16 13.85 11.82
CA PRO A 326 22.51 13.28 11.99
C PRO A 326 22.68 12.40 13.23
N ASP A 327 21.87 12.66 14.24
CA ASP A 327 21.86 11.86 15.47
C ASP A 327 21.03 10.58 15.30
N SER A 328 20.24 10.45 14.23
CA SER A 328 19.54 9.22 13.88
C SER A 328 20.54 8.13 13.46
N PRO A 329 20.38 6.88 13.95
CA PRO A 329 21.18 5.74 13.51
C PRO A 329 21.23 5.59 11.98
N ALA A 330 20.11 5.84 11.29
CA ALA A 330 19.98 5.70 9.83
C ALA A 330 20.81 6.71 9.02
N SER A 331 21.21 7.83 9.65
CA SER A 331 21.96 8.88 8.96
C SER A 331 23.44 8.55 8.81
N ARG A 332 23.99 7.65 9.65
CA ARG A 332 25.44 7.49 9.82
C ARG A 332 26.12 6.70 8.69
N ASP A 333 25.38 5.86 7.98
CA ASP A 333 25.98 4.79 7.18
C ASP A 333 25.88 5.00 5.65
N GLY A 334 25.52 6.20 5.16
CA GLY A 334 25.51 6.49 3.70
C GLY A 334 24.54 5.60 2.89
N ASP A 335 23.60 4.98 3.60
CA ASP A 335 22.88 3.78 3.22
C ASP A 335 21.91 4.01 2.02
N PRO A 336 21.92 3.14 0.99
CA PRO A 336 20.91 3.14 -0.09
C PRO A 336 19.45 3.02 0.42
N ILE A 337 19.23 2.48 1.62
CA ILE A 337 17.90 2.36 2.26
C ILE A 337 17.22 3.72 2.43
N ARG A 338 17.96 4.85 2.42
CA ARG A 338 17.36 6.20 2.42
C ARG A 338 16.33 6.40 1.30
N GLY A 339 16.56 5.83 0.11
CA GLY A 339 15.62 5.96 -1.01
C GLY A 339 14.30 5.25 -0.73
N THR A 340 14.35 4.03 -0.22
CA THR A 340 13.17 3.23 0.12
C THR A 340 12.44 3.81 1.33
N LEU A 341 13.16 4.25 2.37
CA LEU A 341 12.56 4.87 3.55
C LEU A 341 11.77 6.13 3.22
N ILE A 342 12.24 6.93 2.26
CA ILE A 342 11.49 8.09 1.73
C ILE A 342 10.16 7.61 1.16
N GLN A 343 10.19 6.59 0.29
CA GLN A 343 8.98 6.03 -0.29
C GLN A 343 8.02 5.56 0.78
N VAL A 344 8.47 4.71 1.71
CA VAL A 344 7.61 4.12 2.72
C VAL A 344 7.09 5.15 3.74
N ALA A 345 7.93 6.11 4.17
CA ALA A 345 7.50 7.17 5.08
C ALA A 345 6.45 8.08 4.44
N LEU A 346 6.51 8.30 3.13
CA LEU A 346 5.59 9.21 2.46
C LEU A 346 4.30 8.52 2.03
N SER A 347 4.35 7.22 1.75
CA SER A 347 3.18 6.40 1.50
C SER A 347 2.49 5.88 2.76
N SER A 348 3.07 6.05 3.96
CA SER A 348 2.45 5.55 5.19
C SER A 348 1.18 6.29 5.57
N GLY A 349 0.22 5.57 6.15
CA GLY A 349 -0.97 6.09 6.83
C GLY A 349 -0.63 6.98 8.04
N LEU A 350 -1.63 7.69 8.56
CA LEU A 350 -1.47 8.46 9.79
C LEU A 350 -1.23 7.48 10.96
N ARG A 351 -0.15 7.67 11.71
CA ARG A 351 0.18 6.89 12.92
C ARG A 351 -0.35 7.58 14.17
N THR A 352 -0.79 6.79 15.14
CA THR A 352 -0.88 7.28 16.52
C THR A 352 0.53 7.35 17.12
N PRO A 353 0.77 8.18 18.14
CA PRO A 353 2.09 8.34 18.76
C PRO A 353 2.76 7.02 19.16
N ASP A 354 1.97 6.01 19.58
CA ASP A 354 2.47 4.73 20.09
C ASP A 354 2.60 3.62 19.02
N THR A 355 2.23 3.90 17.76
CA THR A 355 2.31 2.89 16.69
C THR A 355 3.76 2.72 16.23
N ASN A 356 4.28 1.49 16.27
CA ASN A 356 5.62 1.22 15.74
C ASN A 356 5.68 1.42 14.23
N TRP A 357 6.86 1.80 13.75
CA TRP A 357 7.13 2.02 12.33
C TRP A 357 6.81 0.81 11.42
N LYS A 358 6.99 -0.41 11.93
CA LYS A 358 6.70 -1.65 11.19
C LYS A 358 5.20 -1.95 11.06
N ASP A 359 4.37 -1.37 11.92
CA ASP A 359 2.94 -1.68 12.02
C ASP A 359 2.10 -0.68 11.20
N ARG A 360 2.74 0.21 10.44
CA ARG A 360 2.06 1.21 9.61
C ARG A 360 1.50 0.60 8.33
N THR A 361 0.33 1.08 7.92
CA THR A 361 -0.20 0.83 6.58
C THR A 361 0.59 1.65 5.57
N VAL A 362 1.07 1.02 4.50
CA VAL A 362 1.82 1.67 3.42
C VAL A 362 0.97 1.62 2.17
N THR A 363 0.58 2.76 1.62
CA THR A 363 -0.22 2.82 0.39
C THR A 363 0.64 3.19 -0.80
N THR A 364 1.00 2.20 -1.61
CA THR A 364 1.75 2.45 -2.85
C THR A 364 0.76 2.64 -4.00
N VAL A 365 0.95 3.72 -4.76
CA VAL A 365 0.14 4.02 -5.94
C VAL A 365 1.06 4.03 -7.14
N PRO A 366 0.84 3.18 -8.15
CA PRO A 366 1.58 3.29 -9.40
C PRO A 366 1.26 4.66 -10.02
N HIS A 367 2.27 5.51 -10.19
CA HIS A 367 2.08 6.84 -10.76
C HIS A 367 2.90 7.02 -12.04
N TYR A 368 2.20 7.45 -13.08
CA TYR A 368 2.81 7.92 -14.33
C TYR A 368 3.40 9.33 -14.17
N PHE A 369 4.71 9.47 -14.41
CA PHE A 369 5.49 10.71 -14.19
C PHE A 369 5.36 11.79 -15.27
N SER A 370 4.27 11.88 -16.02
CA SER A 370 4.28 12.66 -17.26
C SER A 370 4.05 14.17 -17.11
N ALA A 371 3.32 14.66 -16.10
CA ALA A 371 3.08 16.12 -15.93
C ALA A 371 2.75 16.52 -14.49
N LEU A 372 3.13 17.74 -14.05
CA LEU A 372 2.56 18.36 -12.85
C LEU A 372 1.13 18.80 -13.16
N THR A 373 0.16 18.32 -12.38
CA THR A 373 -1.23 18.76 -12.48
C THR A 373 -1.32 20.20 -11.98
N PRO A 374 -1.97 21.12 -12.70
CA PRO A 374 -2.27 22.45 -12.18
C PRO A 374 -2.99 22.35 -10.83
N GLY A 375 -2.61 23.21 -9.87
CA GLY A 375 -3.14 23.15 -8.49
C GLY A 375 -2.55 22.05 -7.61
N ALA A 376 -1.63 21.22 -8.11
CA ALA A 376 -1.01 20.17 -7.29
C ALA A 376 -0.08 20.75 -6.22
N TRP A 377 -0.06 20.08 -5.06
CA TRP A 377 0.86 20.38 -3.97
C TRP A 377 2.14 19.56 -4.08
N THR A 378 3.24 20.14 -3.64
CA THR A 378 4.57 19.54 -3.75
C THR A 378 5.42 19.90 -2.54
N PHE A 379 5.97 18.94 -1.82
CA PHE A 379 7.04 19.21 -0.86
C PHE A 379 8.39 19.24 -1.57
N MET A 380 9.10 20.35 -1.39
CA MET A 380 10.43 20.57 -1.94
C MET A 380 11.44 20.47 -0.82
N PHE A 381 12.42 19.58 -0.95
CA PHE A 381 13.51 19.47 0.01
C PHE A 381 14.86 19.38 -0.68
N ARG A 382 15.81 20.18 -0.20
CA ARG A 382 17.20 20.16 -0.64
C ARG A 382 18.12 20.04 0.55
N GLU A 383 18.73 18.88 0.68
CA GLU A 383 19.81 18.64 1.62
C GLU A 383 21.07 19.44 1.22
N ALA A 384 21.70 20.12 2.17
CA ALA A 384 23.05 20.63 1.97
C ALA A 384 24.01 19.44 1.72
N LYS A 385 25.05 19.65 0.90
CA LYS A 385 26.07 18.61 0.72
C LYS A 385 26.70 18.28 2.09
N GLN A 386 27.08 17.03 2.33
CA GLN A 386 27.72 16.57 3.59
C GLN A 386 28.96 17.41 4.00
N TYR A 387 29.66 17.99 3.01
CA TYR A 387 30.82 18.88 3.21
C TYR A 387 30.48 20.38 3.12
N ALA A 388 29.26 20.73 2.76
CA ALA A 388 28.78 22.11 2.77
C ALA A 388 28.20 22.46 4.14
N ASP A 389 28.08 23.76 4.38
CA ASP A 389 27.37 24.32 5.52
C ASP A 389 25.94 23.73 5.64
N PRO A 390 25.62 22.98 6.71
CA PRO A 390 24.30 22.39 6.95
C PRO A 390 23.16 23.40 6.88
N ARG A 391 23.44 24.66 7.23
CA ARG A 391 22.51 25.81 7.17
C ARG A 391 22.03 26.15 5.75
N LYS A 392 22.57 25.46 4.74
CA LYS A 392 22.15 25.60 3.33
C LYS A 392 21.04 24.63 2.94
N SER A 393 20.60 23.76 3.86
CA SER A 393 19.47 22.88 3.60
C SER A 393 18.20 23.73 3.49
N ARG A 394 17.29 23.37 2.58
CA ARG A 394 16.08 24.15 2.34
C ARG A 394 14.85 23.28 2.19
N TYR A 395 13.71 23.80 2.64
CA TYR A 395 12.40 23.19 2.44
C TYR A 395 11.35 24.20 1.98
N ALA A 396 10.26 23.73 1.39
CA ALA A 396 9.02 24.49 1.16
C ALA A 396 7.89 23.54 0.78
N PHE A 397 6.66 23.92 1.12
CA PHE A 397 5.46 23.40 0.47
C PHE A 397 5.19 24.27 -0.75
N ALA A 398 4.95 23.67 -1.90
CA ALA A 398 4.86 24.36 -3.17
C ALA A 398 3.53 24.03 -3.85
N LYS A 399 2.76 25.04 -4.24
CA LYS A 399 1.51 24.88 -4.99
C LYS A 399 1.74 25.27 -6.44
N VAL A 400 1.45 24.34 -7.35
CA VAL A 400 1.51 24.62 -8.79
C VAL A 400 0.32 25.52 -9.15
N SER A 401 0.56 26.59 -9.89
CA SER A 401 -0.52 27.47 -10.37
C SER A 401 -1.64 26.66 -11.04
N PRO A 402 -2.92 27.00 -10.80
CA PRO A 402 -4.05 26.34 -11.46
C PRO A 402 -4.15 26.68 -12.95
N ASP A 403 -3.46 27.73 -13.41
CA ASP A 403 -3.54 28.17 -14.80
C ASP A 403 -2.82 27.18 -15.72
N PRO A 404 -3.54 26.53 -16.67
CA PRO A 404 -2.93 25.56 -17.57
C PRO A 404 -1.84 26.24 -18.42
N GLY A 405 -0.63 25.70 -18.37
CA GLY A 405 0.55 26.24 -19.06
C GLY A 405 1.42 27.16 -18.20
N CYS A 406 0.96 27.56 -17.01
CA CYS A 406 1.77 28.30 -16.06
C CYS A 406 2.68 27.34 -15.27
N THR A 407 4.00 27.53 -15.35
CA THR A 407 4.96 26.80 -14.53
C THR A 407 5.33 27.54 -13.24
N GLN A 408 4.56 28.57 -12.87
CA GLN A 408 4.78 29.28 -11.63
C GLN A 408 4.36 28.41 -10.44
N VAL A 409 5.15 28.49 -9.39
CA VAL A 409 4.94 27.78 -8.16
C VAL A 409 5.02 28.78 -7.02
N GLU A 410 4.02 28.77 -6.16
CA GLU A 410 4.00 29.53 -4.92
C GLU A 410 4.58 28.64 -3.82
N THR A 411 5.54 29.16 -3.05
CA THR A 411 6.14 28.44 -1.92
C THR A 411 5.59 28.95 -0.60
N TYR A 412 5.36 28.02 0.30
CA TYR A 412 4.73 28.19 1.60
C TYR A 412 5.61 27.54 2.66
N ASP A 413 5.70 28.16 3.84
CA ASP A 413 6.18 27.46 5.04
C ASP A 413 5.11 26.50 5.59
N LEU A 414 5.38 25.86 6.74
CA LEU A 414 4.42 24.93 7.34
C LEU A 414 3.12 25.64 7.77
N GLY A 415 3.22 26.82 8.39
CA GLY A 415 2.05 27.56 8.85
C GLY A 415 1.19 28.01 7.69
N GLU A 416 1.80 28.64 6.68
CA GLU A 416 1.10 29.10 5.48
C GLU A 416 0.49 27.94 4.68
N PHE A 417 1.17 26.79 4.60
CA PHE A 417 0.62 25.56 4.02
C PHE A 417 -0.66 25.13 4.74
N LEU A 418 -0.64 25.05 6.07
CA LEU A 418 -1.81 24.64 6.86
C LEU A 418 -2.98 25.63 6.75
N GLU A 419 -2.69 26.93 6.63
CA GLU A 419 -3.71 27.94 6.33
C GLU A 419 -4.37 27.70 4.97
N GLU A 420 -3.58 27.45 3.92
CA GLU A 420 -4.12 27.11 2.59
C GLU A 420 -4.91 25.80 2.61
N MET A 421 -4.42 24.78 3.33
CA MET A 421 -5.17 23.53 3.50
C MET A 421 -6.53 23.76 4.16
N ARG A 422 -6.59 24.64 5.16
CA ARG A 422 -7.85 25.01 5.82
C ARG A 422 -8.79 25.74 4.86
N LYS A 423 -8.29 26.69 4.06
CA LYS A 423 -9.08 27.40 3.03
C LYS A 423 -9.62 26.44 1.97
N GLU A 424 -8.84 25.43 1.59
CA GLU A 424 -9.26 24.37 0.67
C GLU A 424 -10.25 23.36 1.30
N GLY A 425 -10.55 23.49 2.60
CA GLY A 425 -11.44 22.57 3.32
C GLY A 425 -10.82 21.19 3.54
N ARG A 426 -9.49 21.09 3.53
CA ARG A 426 -8.75 19.84 3.74
C ARG A 426 -8.51 19.61 5.22
N GLY A 427 -8.91 18.45 5.71
CA GLY A 427 -8.67 18.01 7.08
C GLY A 427 -8.51 16.49 7.19
N PRO A 428 -8.18 15.97 8.38
CA PRO A 428 -7.81 16.75 9.57
C PRO A 428 -6.46 17.48 9.41
N LEU A 429 -6.33 18.60 10.11
CA LEU A 429 -5.07 19.29 10.30
C LEU A 429 -4.19 18.52 11.31
N PRO A 430 -2.86 18.63 11.26
CA PRO A 430 -1.97 18.03 12.27
C PRO A 430 -2.27 18.57 13.67
N SER A 431 -1.95 17.79 14.72
CA SER A 431 -2.01 18.30 16.09
C SER A 431 -0.94 19.37 16.33
N ASP A 432 -1.18 20.25 17.29
CA ASP A 432 -0.23 21.31 17.66
C ASP A 432 1.12 20.71 18.10
N GLU A 433 1.13 19.53 18.76
CA GLU A 433 2.38 18.86 19.14
C GLU A 433 3.18 18.42 17.92
N LEU A 434 2.52 17.90 16.88
CA LEU A 434 3.18 17.51 15.64
C LEU A 434 3.73 18.71 14.87
N VAL A 435 2.98 19.82 14.85
CA VAL A 435 3.42 21.08 14.25
C VAL A 435 4.64 21.62 15.00
N GLN A 436 4.61 21.63 16.32
CA GLN A 436 5.72 22.06 17.15
C GLN A 436 6.95 21.16 16.93
N GLY A 437 6.78 19.84 16.96
CA GLY A 437 7.88 18.89 16.71
C GLY A 437 8.51 19.08 15.32
N PHE A 438 7.69 19.37 14.30
CA PHE A 438 8.20 19.71 12.97
C PHE A 438 9.05 20.99 12.99
N ASN A 439 8.56 22.05 13.64
CA ASN A 439 9.29 23.31 13.74
C ASN A 439 10.60 23.14 14.53
N ASP A 440 10.56 22.42 15.65
CA ASP A 440 11.75 22.11 16.46
C ASP A 440 12.82 21.39 15.62
N LEU A 441 12.39 20.38 14.84
CA LEU A 441 13.27 19.64 13.94
C LEU A 441 13.86 20.52 12.84
N ILE A 442 13.08 21.48 12.32
CA ILE A 442 13.51 22.43 11.29
C ILE A 442 14.49 23.48 11.84
N GLU A 443 14.26 23.94 13.07
CA GLU A 443 15.11 24.92 13.76
C GLU A 443 16.38 24.29 14.33
N GLY A 444 16.45 22.96 14.37
CA GLY A 444 17.58 22.22 14.96
C GLY A 444 17.54 22.17 16.47
N VAL A 445 16.39 22.42 17.07
CA VAL A 445 16.16 22.18 18.49
C VAL A 445 16.25 20.67 18.71
N ARG A 446 16.93 20.27 19.78
CA ARG A 446 16.99 18.84 20.14
C ARG A 446 15.57 18.35 20.38
N VAL A 447 15.13 17.42 19.55
CA VAL A 447 13.99 16.57 19.85
C VAL A 447 14.53 15.46 20.75
N ASP A 448 14.09 15.42 22.01
CA ASP A 448 14.41 14.30 22.89
C ASP A 448 13.79 13.04 22.26
N ASN A 449 14.65 12.11 21.83
CA ASN A 449 14.32 10.96 20.99
C ASN A 449 13.49 9.87 21.68
N ASP A 450 12.68 10.21 22.68
CA ASP A 450 11.71 9.27 23.30
C ASP A 450 10.50 8.98 22.37
N LEU A 451 10.69 9.16 21.06
CA LEU A 451 9.80 8.73 19.98
C LEU A 451 9.92 7.20 19.83
N GLY A 452 9.40 6.48 20.83
CA GLY A 452 9.41 5.03 20.91
C GLY A 452 8.88 4.39 19.63
N GLY A 453 9.77 3.78 18.84
CA GLY A 453 9.40 2.95 17.69
C GLY A 453 10.19 3.22 16.39
N VAL A 454 10.65 4.46 16.15
CA VAL A 454 11.48 4.77 14.95
C VAL A 454 12.87 4.13 15.07
N GLU A 455 13.39 4.05 16.29
CA GLU A 455 14.75 3.63 16.57
C GLU A 455 14.97 2.11 16.37
N ALA A 456 14.00 1.27 16.73
CA ALA A 456 14.17 -0.19 16.71
C ALA A 456 14.31 -0.78 15.29
N VAL A 457 13.54 -0.28 14.30
CA VAL A 457 13.58 -0.81 12.92
C VAL A 457 14.81 -0.30 12.17
N LEU A 458 15.18 0.96 12.36
CA LEU A 458 16.35 1.57 11.73
C LEU A 458 17.66 1.00 12.30
N GLN A 459 17.69 0.65 13.59
CA GLN A 459 18.81 -0.08 14.18
C GLN A 459 18.98 -1.45 13.52
N THR A 460 17.93 -2.26 13.40
CA THR A 460 18.04 -3.62 12.83
C THR A 460 18.60 -3.63 11.40
N MET A 461 18.16 -2.72 10.51
CA MET A 461 18.70 -2.67 9.13
C MET A 461 20.11 -2.10 9.04
N SER A 462 20.45 -1.10 9.87
CA SER A 462 21.83 -0.60 10.00
C SER A 462 22.80 -1.65 10.53
N TYR A 463 22.35 -2.51 11.45
CA TYR A 463 23.15 -3.64 11.96
C TYR A 463 23.39 -4.69 10.86
N ILE A 464 22.36 -5.05 10.09
CA ILE A 464 22.44 -6.01 8.96
C ILE A 464 23.53 -5.58 7.97
N GLN A 465 23.56 -4.30 7.58
CA GLN A 465 24.50 -3.85 6.57
C GLN A 465 25.92 -3.62 7.11
N ARG A 466 26.08 -3.29 8.40
CA ARG A 466 27.41 -3.24 9.03
C ARG A 466 28.05 -4.61 9.16
N ALA A 467 27.27 -5.63 9.47
CA ALA A 467 27.75 -7.01 9.45
C ALA A 467 28.26 -7.38 8.05
N LEU A 468 27.59 -6.91 7.00
CA LEU A 468 27.98 -7.14 5.60
C LEU A 468 29.16 -6.28 5.09
N MET A 469 29.41 -5.08 5.64
CA MET A 469 30.34 -4.09 5.05
C MET A 469 31.63 -3.83 5.84
N ASN A 470 31.81 -4.44 7.02
CA ASN A 470 33.03 -4.40 7.83
C ASN A 470 33.67 -2.99 8.03
N GLU A 471 32.85 -1.94 8.21
CA GLU A 471 33.34 -0.56 8.37
C GLU A 471 33.60 -0.14 9.83
N GLY A 472 34.83 0.34 10.10
CA GLY A 472 35.27 0.84 11.41
C GLY A 472 34.73 2.23 11.78
N ARG A 473 34.40 2.42 13.07
CA ARG A 473 33.84 3.67 13.63
C ARG A 473 34.82 4.85 13.50
N ARG A 474 34.43 5.90 12.75
CA ARG A 474 35.06 7.23 12.84
C ARG A 474 34.18 8.18 13.65
N SER A 475 34.71 8.70 14.75
CA SER A 475 34.06 9.72 15.56
C SER A 475 33.98 11.05 14.79
N ARG A 476 32.76 11.55 14.54
CA ARG A 476 32.52 12.85 13.90
C ARG A 476 32.07 13.87 14.94
N SER A 477 32.61 15.09 14.84
CA SER A 477 32.21 16.21 15.68
C SER A 477 30.77 16.62 15.40
N ARG A 478 30.07 16.96 16.47
CA ARG A 478 28.66 17.37 16.48
C ARG A 478 28.48 18.68 15.71
N ARG A 479 27.51 18.75 14.79
CA ARG A 479 27.16 19.96 14.02
C ARG A 479 25.72 20.36 14.30
N GLU A 480 25.47 21.66 14.44
CA GLU A 480 24.12 22.22 14.45
C GLU A 480 23.51 22.15 13.04
N PHE A 481 22.25 21.72 12.95
CA PHE A 481 21.46 21.67 11.72
C PHE A 481 20.36 22.72 11.77
N SER A 482 20.10 23.40 10.66
CA SER A 482 18.92 24.25 10.49
C SER A 482 18.53 24.27 9.02
N PHE A 483 17.24 24.43 8.75
CA PHE A 483 16.70 24.48 7.39
C PHE A 483 16.13 25.87 7.09
N ALA A 484 16.36 26.37 5.88
CA ALA A 484 15.84 27.66 5.43
C ALA A 484 14.73 27.49 4.37
N LEU A 485 13.75 28.40 4.33
CA LEU A 485 12.70 28.35 3.31
C LEU A 485 13.26 28.55 1.88
N PHE A 486 12.67 27.90 0.88
CA PHE A 486 12.84 28.32 -0.51
C PHE A 486 12.18 29.68 -0.73
N ASP A 487 12.86 30.59 -1.44
CA ASP A 487 12.15 31.74 -2.00
C ASP A 487 11.39 31.33 -3.27
N ASN A 488 10.31 32.05 -3.60
CA ASN A 488 9.43 31.75 -4.74
C ASN A 488 10.21 31.61 -6.08
N ASP A 489 11.22 32.44 -6.32
CA ASP A 489 12.04 32.39 -7.54
C ASP A 489 12.89 31.12 -7.62
N LYS A 490 13.57 30.74 -6.52
CA LYS A 490 14.32 29.48 -6.44
C LYS A 490 13.39 28.27 -6.50
N GLY A 491 12.22 28.36 -5.88
CA GLY A 491 11.17 27.34 -5.94
C GLY A 491 10.75 27.07 -7.38
N SER A 492 10.33 28.13 -8.07
CA SER A 492 9.95 28.10 -9.48
C SER A 492 11.08 27.60 -10.40
N LYS A 493 12.31 28.07 -10.23
CA LYS A 493 13.47 27.60 -11.01
C LYS A 493 13.79 26.13 -10.79
N PHE A 494 13.67 25.64 -9.55
CA PHE A 494 13.88 24.24 -9.22
C PHE A 494 12.82 23.35 -9.87
N MET A 495 11.54 23.76 -9.78
CA MET A 495 10.42 23.05 -10.38
C MET A 495 10.47 23.06 -11.91
N ALA A 496 10.79 24.20 -12.54
CA ALA A 496 11.00 24.29 -13.98
C ALA A 496 12.12 23.36 -14.47
N LYS A 497 13.21 23.23 -13.69
CA LYS A 497 14.31 22.30 -14.00
C LYS A 497 13.88 20.84 -13.89
N LEU A 498 13.04 20.50 -12.93
CA LEU A 498 12.48 19.16 -12.77
C LEU A 498 11.55 18.82 -13.94
N LEU A 499 10.61 19.71 -14.27
CA LEU A 499 9.69 19.56 -15.41
C LEU A 499 10.42 19.42 -16.75
N LYS A 500 11.49 20.18 -16.96
CA LYS A 500 12.28 20.07 -18.19
C LYS A 500 12.94 18.69 -18.33
N ARG A 501 13.29 18.05 -17.22
CA ARG A 501 13.87 16.69 -17.22
C ARG A 501 12.83 15.60 -17.46
N SER A 502 11.59 15.78 -17.01
CA SER A 502 10.53 14.80 -17.23
C SER A 502 10.07 14.76 -18.69
N LYS A 503 10.06 15.90 -19.41
CA LYS A 503 9.70 15.96 -20.84
C LYS A 503 10.72 15.33 -21.81
N LEU A 504 11.93 15.01 -21.35
CA LEU A 504 13.01 14.44 -22.17
C LEU A 504 13.07 12.91 -22.10
N ARG A 505 12.16 12.30 -21.34
CA ARG A 505 11.95 10.85 -21.21
C ARG A 505 10.58 10.52 -21.75
#